data_AF-A0A0X1KKK8-F1
#
_entry.id   AF-A0A0X1KKK8-F1
#
_cell.length_a   1.000
_cell.length_b   1.000
_cell.length_c   1.000
_cell.angle_alpha   90.00
_cell.angle_beta   90.00
_cell.angle_gamma   90.00
#
_symmetry.space_group_name_H-M   'P 1'
#
loop_
_entity.id
_entity.type
_entity.pdbx_description
1 polymer ?
#
loop_
_entity_poly.entity_id
_entity_poly.type
_entity_poly.pdbx_seq_one_letter_code
_entity_poly.pdbx_strand_id
1 'polypeptide(L)'
;MKKLLKPKREVGIVGYGAYVPMYRIKAEEIGRIWGVSSFPIEEKAVPGLDEDALTIGLEAARNALKRAGINPKLIRAIWFGSESKPYAVKPTGTVIAEAIGATPDVSTADFEFACKAGTEALQTAIGFVGSEMADYAMAIGADTAQGRPGDHLEFTAGAGGAAFIVGPKSSETVAYFEGSYSYVTDTPDFWRRQHEHYPRHGNRFTGEPAYFHHIINAAKTLMEELGLTVNDFDYAVFHQPNVKFPLTVGKILGIPKEKILPGLLSGTIGNTYSGATMVGVSAVLDIAKPGDRILWVSFGSGAGSDAFSVVVQDAIEEKRDLAPKVKDYVERKKYIDYALYAKARKKYIL
;
A
#
# COMPACT_ATOMS: atom_id res chain seq x y z
N MET A 1 -25.09 12.19 -11.59
CA MET A 1 -24.12 11.33 -12.31
C MET A 1 -23.73 10.19 -11.38
N LYS A 2 -23.49 8.97 -11.89
CA LYS A 2 -22.97 7.87 -11.07
C LYS A 2 -21.57 8.26 -10.55
N LYS A 3 -21.37 8.28 -9.24
CA LYS A 3 -20.07 8.64 -8.64
C LYS A 3 -19.10 7.47 -8.60
N LEU A 4 -19.62 6.24 -8.48
CA LEU A 4 -18.79 5.05 -8.40
C LEU A 4 -18.09 4.74 -9.72
N LEU A 5 -16.82 4.41 -9.60
CA LEU A 5 -16.02 3.81 -10.65
C LEU A 5 -16.29 2.29 -10.64
N LYS A 6 -17.09 1.84 -11.61
CA LYS A 6 -17.37 0.43 -11.86
C LYS A 6 -17.00 0.08 -13.30
N PRO A 7 -16.14 -0.92 -13.53
CA PRO A 7 -15.85 -1.38 -14.88
C PRO A 7 -17.07 -2.05 -15.52
N LYS A 8 -17.04 -2.20 -16.84
CA LYS A 8 -18.10 -2.89 -17.61
C LYS A 8 -18.04 -4.40 -17.36
N ARG A 9 -16.85 -4.99 -17.42
CA ARG A 9 -16.57 -6.37 -17.01
C ARG A 9 -16.23 -6.40 -15.53
N GLU A 10 -16.85 -7.29 -14.75
CA GLU A 10 -16.46 -7.50 -13.36
C GLU A 10 -15.01 -8.00 -13.29
N VAL A 11 -14.23 -7.45 -12.36
CA VAL A 11 -12.82 -7.77 -12.17
C VAL A 11 -12.52 -8.16 -10.74
N GLY A 12 -11.45 -8.91 -10.55
CA GLY A 12 -10.99 -9.35 -9.24
C GLY A 12 -9.49 -9.50 -9.16
N ILE A 13 -9.03 -9.76 -7.94
CA ILE A 13 -7.64 -10.03 -7.61
C ILE A 13 -7.39 -11.50 -7.92
N VAL A 14 -6.51 -11.78 -8.86
CA VAL A 14 -6.10 -13.15 -9.25
C VAL A 14 -4.97 -13.63 -8.36
N GLY A 15 -4.07 -12.73 -7.99
CA GLY A 15 -2.98 -12.98 -7.05
C GLY A 15 -2.53 -11.70 -6.38
N TYR A 16 -2.01 -11.83 -5.17
CA TYR A 16 -1.48 -10.72 -4.36
C TYR A 16 -0.15 -11.13 -3.73
N GLY A 17 0.69 -10.15 -3.45
CA GLY A 17 2.00 -10.40 -2.88
C GLY A 17 2.46 -9.19 -2.09
N ALA A 18 3.15 -9.44 -0.98
CA ALA A 18 3.76 -8.39 -0.17
C ALA A 18 5.23 -8.71 0.05
N TYR A 19 5.99 -7.68 0.40
CA TYR A 19 7.35 -7.80 0.85
C TYR A 19 7.65 -6.75 1.91
N VAL A 20 8.26 -7.18 3.01
CA VAL A 20 8.84 -6.29 4.02
C VAL A 20 10.32 -6.66 4.20
N PRO A 21 11.24 -5.67 4.14
CA PRO A 21 12.65 -5.87 4.44
C PRO A 21 12.90 -6.57 5.77
N MET A 22 14.06 -7.18 5.94
CA MET A 22 14.38 -7.92 7.16
C MET A 22 14.77 -7.00 8.33
N TYR A 23 15.39 -5.86 8.08
CA TYR A 23 15.93 -5.04 9.16
C TYR A 23 14.84 -4.21 9.86
N ARG A 24 14.96 -4.04 11.18
CA ARG A 24 14.09 -3.21 12.02
C ARG A 24 14.90 -2.28 12.89
N ILE A 25 14.43 -1.05 13.04
CA ILE A 25 14.91 -0.14 14.08
C ILE A 25 13.75 0.12 15.05
N LYS A 26 14.01 -0.04 16.35
CA LYS A 26 13.05 0.31 17.41
C LYS A 26 12.91 1.82 17.50
N ALA A 27 11.72 2.30 17.82
CA ALA A 27 11.50 3.72 18.05
C ALA A 27 12.36 4.25 19.20
N GLU A 28 12.59 3.42 20.23
CA GLU A 28 13.50 3.71 21.35
C GLU A 28 14.92 4.06 20.90
N GLU A 29 15.46 3.39 19.87
CA GLU A 29 16.81 3.68 19.36
C GLU A 29 16.89 5.06 18.69
N ILE A 30 15.83 5.47 17.98
CA ILE A 30 15.73 6.82 17.41
C ILE A 30 15.55 7.85 18.54
N GLY A 31 14.70 7.54 19.51
CA GLY A 31 14.44 8.37 20.68
C GLY A 31 15.69 8.65 21.51
N ARG A 32 16.53 7.62 21.71
CA ARG A 32 17.82 7.71 22.42
C ARG A 32 18.76 8.75 21.79
N ILE A 33 18.77 8.86 20.46
CA ILE A 33 19.63 9.82 19.75
C ILE A 33 19.11 11.25 19.86
N TRP A 34 17.78 11.44 19.84
CA TRP A 34 17.15 12.76 19.81
C TRP A 34 16.58 13.23 21.16
N GLY A 35 16.76 12.47 22.24
CA GLY A 35 16.25 12.82 23.58
C GLY A 35 14.72 12.73 23.69
N VAL A 36 14.07 11.84 22.93
CA VAL A 36 12.62 11.64 22.90
C VAL A 36 12.25 10.30 23.55
N SER A 37 11.20 10.26 24.36
CA SER A 37 10.76 9.07 25.11
C SER A 37 9.31 8.63 24.82
N SER A 38 8.60 9.33 23.93
CA SER A 38 7.24 8.99 23.50
C SER A 38 7.20 8.78 22.01
N PHE A 39 6.68 7.63 21.58
CA PHE A 39 6.79 7.17 20.19
C PHE A 39 5.43 6.87 19.57
N PRO A 40 5.24 7.20 18.28
CA PRO A 40 3.98 6.91 17.59
C PRO A 40 3.85 5.43 17.16
N ILE A 41 4.93 4.66 17.24
CA ILE A 41 5.05 3.26 16.83
C ILE A 41 6.07 2.53 17.71
N GLU A 42 6.13 1.19 17.64
CA GLU A 42 7.11 0.38 18.37
C GLU A 42 8.44 0.28 17.60
N GLU A 43 8.35 0.00 16.30
CA GLU A 43 9.49 -0.24 15.42
C GLU A 43 9.09 -0.02 13.96
N LYS A 44 10.08 0.17 13.09
CA LYS A 44 9.84 0.26 11.63
C LYS A 44 10.80 -0.59 10.82
N ALA A 45 10.36 -0.95 9.63
CA ALA A 45 11.18 -1.62 8.64
C ALA A 45 12.25 -0.69 8.05
N VAL A 46 13.45 -1.22 7.90
CA VAL A 46 14.59 -0.55 7.26
C VAL A 46 15.04 -1.44 6.10
N PRO A 47 15.17 -0.89 4.87
CA PRO A 47 15.73 -1.64 3.76
C PRO A 47 17.22 -1.94 4.02
N GLY A 48 17.67 -3.10 3.53
CA GLY A 48 19.09 -3.43 3.41
C GLY A 48 19.86 -2.45 2.52
N LEU A 49 21.19 -2.60 2.50
CA LEU A 49 22.07 -1.73 1.70
C LEU A 49 21.88 -1.89 0.19
N ASP A 50 21.33 -3.03 -0.22
CA ASP A 50 21.02 -3.48 -1.57
C ASP A 50 19.50 -3.54 -1.84
N GLU A 51 18.67 -2.99 -0.94
CA GLU A 51 17.22 -2.93 -1.10
C GLU A 51 16.76 -1.49 -1.38
N ASP A 52 15.88 -1.34 -2.36
CA ASP A 52 15.20 -0.08 -2.70
C ASP A 52 13.71 -0.35 -3.01
N ALA A 53 12.97 0.68 -3.41
CA ALA A 53 11.56 0.52 -3.73
C ALA A 53 11.31 -0.46 -4.91
N LEU A 54 12.25 -0.53 -5.87
CA LEU A 54 12.17 -1.44 -7.02
C LEU A 54 12.33 -2.89 -6.57
N THR A 55 13.36 -3.20 -5.77
CA THR A 55 13.59 -4.59 -5.33
C THR A 55 12.46 -5.09 -4.43
N ILE A 56 11.95 -4.23 -3.54
CA ILE A 56 10.76 -4.49 -2.73
C ILE A 56 9.54 -4.79 -3.62
N GLY A 57 9.30 -3.94 -4.62
CA GLY A 57 8.21 -4.13 -5.59
C GLY A 57 8.34 -5.41 -6.41
N LEU A 58 9.56 -5.76 -6.81
CA LEU A 58 9.86 -6.97 -7.56
C LEU A 58 9.55 -8.24 -6.74
N GLU A 59 9.95 -8.27 -5.47
CA GLU A 59 9.65 -9.40 -4.58
C GLU A 59 8.13 -9.53 -4.33
N ALA A 60 7.43 -8.40 -4.15
CA ALA A 60 5.97 -8.39 -4.07
C ALA A 60 5.33 -8.92 -5.37
N ALA A 61 5.81 -8.50 -6.55
CA ALA A 61 5.33 -8.96 -7.85
C ALA A 61 5.54 -10.47 -8.05
N ARG A 62 6.70 -10.99 -7.65
CA ARG A 62 6.99 -12.44 -7.67
C ARG A 62 6.02 -13.22 -6.78
N ASN A 63 5.73 -12.72 -5.59
CA ASN A 63 4.76 -13.33 -4.70
C ASN A 63 3.34 -13.30 -5.28
N ALA A 64 2.93 -12.18 -5.89
CA ALA A 64 1.63 -12.07 -6.56
C ALA A 64 1.51 -13.05 -7.73
N LEU A 65 2.54 -13.20 -8.54
CA LEU A 65 2.60 -14.18 -9.63
C LEU A 65 2.49 -15.62 -9.13
N LYS A 66 3.23 -15.97 -8.07
CA LYS A 66 3.14 -17.30 -7.45
C LYS A 66 1.73 -17.62 -6.98
N ARG A 67 1.04 -16.68 -6.32
CA ARG A 67 -0.36 -16.85 -5.91
C ARG A 67 -1.31 -16.89 -7.10
N ALA A 68 -1.08 -16.10 -8.14
CA ALA A 68 -1.94 -16.07 -9.32
C ALA A 68 -1.86 -17.38 -10.13
N GLY A 69 -0.68 -18.00 -10.22
CA GLY A 69 -0.47 -19.22 -11.00
C GLY A 69 -0.58 -19.01 -12.52
N ILE A 70 -0.45 -17.77 -13.00
CA ILE A 70 -0.58 -17.43 -14.43
C ILE A 70 0.78 -17.32 -15.12
N ASN A 71 0.79 -17.47 -16.45
CA ASN A 71 1.95 -17.13 -17.26
C ASN A 71 2.19 -15.61 -17.22
N PRO A 72 3.39 -15.12 -16.80
CA PRO A 72 3.68 -13.69 -16.73
C PRO A 72 3.46 -12.93 -18.05
N LYS A 73 3.61 -13.59 -19.20
CA LYS A 73 3.37 -13.01 -20.54
C LYS A 73 1.92 -12.61 -20.80
N LEU A 74 0.98 -13.06 -19.97
CA LEU A 74 -0.42 -12.64 -20.05
C LEU A 74 -0.66 -11.27 -19.38
N ILE A 75 0.28 -10.78 -18.58
CA ILE A 75 0.20 -9.47 -17.95
C ILE A 75 0.53 -8.40 -18.99
N ARG A 76 -0.47 -7.62 -19.38
CA ARG A 76 -0.36 -6.58 -20.42
C ARG A 76 -0.09 -5.19 -19.86
N ALA A 77 -0.11 -5.02 -18.54
CA ALA A 77 0.30 -3.78 -17.89
C ALA A 77 0.95 -4.05 -16.53
N ILE A 78 2.05 -3.35 -16.23
CA ILE A 78 2.71 -3.33 -14.92
C ILE A 78 2.89 -1.87 -14.52
N TRP A 79 2.14 -1.44 -13.51
CA TRP A 79 2.15 -0.06 -13.02
C TRP A 79 2.67 0.02 -11.60
N PHE A 80 3.61 0.94 -11.38
CA PHE A 80 4.37 1.04 -10.15
C PHE A 80 4.16 2.39 -9.46
N GLY A 81 3.42 2.41 -8.35
CA GLY A 81 3.20 3.59 -7.52
C GLY A 81 4.24 3.73 -6.43
N SER A 82 4.94 4.88 -6.39
CA SER A 82 5.99 5.15 -5.40
C SER A 82 6.35 6.63 -5.33
N GLU A 83 6.85 7.08 -4.17
CA GLU A 83 7.47 8.39 -3.97
C GLU A 83 9.01 8.30 -3.88
N SER A 84 9.55 7.07 -3.89
CA SER A 84 10.96 6.77 -3.65
C SER A 84 11.57 5.87 -4.74
N LYS A 85 11.13 6.09 -5.99
CA LYS A 85 11.68 5.44 -7.19
C LYS A 85 13.21 5.64 -7.26
N PRO A 86 13.97 4.59 -7.59
CA PRO A 86 15.44 4.67 -7.61
C PRO A 86 15.98 5.58 -8.72
N TYR A 87 15.22 5.76 -9.81
CA TYR A 87 15.58 6.64 -10.90
C TYR A 87 14.56 7.76 -11.03
N ALA A 88 15.04 8.98 -11.31
CA ALA A 88 14.16 10.11 -11.62
C ALA A 88 13.49 9.94 -13.00
N VAL A 89 14.22 9.44 -14.00
CA VAL A 89 13.76 9.33 -15.41
C VAL A 89 14.14 7.98 -16.02
N LYS A 90 13.78 6.88 -15.32
CA LYS A 90 13.81 5.51 -15.87
C LYS A 90 12.72 4.70 -15.17
N PRO A 91 11.67 4.23 -15.87
CA PRO A 91 10.52 3.64 -15.19
C PRO A 91 10.90 2.33 -14.48
N THR A 92 10.47 2.22 -13.24
CA THR A 92 10.62 1.04 -12.40
C THR A 92 9.91 -0.16 -13.00
N GLY A 93 8.72 0.07 -13.58
CA GLY A 93 7.93 -0.96 -14.27
C GLY A 93 8.70 -1.70 -15.37
N THR A 94 9.60 -1.04 -16.10
CA THR A 94 10.43 -1.69 -17.15
C THR A 94 11.34 -2.78 -16.58
N VAL A 95 11.93 -2.53 -15.41
CA VAL A 95 12.86 -3.48 -14.77
C VAL A 95 12.08 -4.66 -14.19
N ILE A 96 10.95 -4.39 -13.55
CA ILE A 96 10.10 -5.44 -12.98
C ILE A 96 9.54 -6.33 -14.10
N ALA A 97 9.06 -5.74 -15.20
CA ALA A 97 8.54 -6.47 -16.35
C ALA A 97 9.57 -7.46 -16.92
N GLU A 98 10.83 -7.03 -17.08
CA GLU A 98 11.89 -7.93 -17.52
C GLU A 98 12.22 -8.99 -16.48
N ALA A 99 12.37 -8.60 -15.22
CA ALA A 99 12.76 -9.50 -14.15
C ALA A 99 11.75 -10.62 -13.86
N ILE A 100 10.48 -10.43 -14.23
CA ILE A 100 9.43 -11.46 -14.11
C ILE A 100 9.06 -12.12 -15.45
N GLY A 101 9.68 -11.71 -16.56
CA GLY A 101 9.44 -12.29 -17.89
C GLY A 101 8.10 -11.94 -18.53
N ALA A 102 7.53 -10.77 -18.21
CA ALA A 102 6.30 -10.26 -18.83
C ALA A 102 6.54 -9.55 -20.18
N THR A 103 7.79 -9.22 -20.48
CA THR A 103 8.23 -8.57 -21.72
C THR A 103 8.14 -9.49 -22.96
N PRO A 104 8.12 -8.89 -24.16
CA PRO A 104 8.12 -7.45 -24.47
C PRO A 104 6.72 -6.82 -24.47
N ASP A 105 5.71 -7.65 -24.28
CA ASP A 105 4.33 -7.41 -24.64
C ASP A 105 3.53 -6.81 -23.46
N VAL A 106 4.01 -5.68 -22.94
CA VAL A 106 3.52 -5.12 -21.67
C VAL A 106 3.66 -3.60 -21.62
N SER A 107 2.59 -2.92 -21.19
CA SER A 107 2.60 -1.50 -20.89
C SER A 107 3.19 -1.24 -19.50
N THR A 108 4.01 -0.21 -19.34
CA THR A 108 4.56 0.14 -18.03
C THR A 108 4.54 1.64 -17.81
N ALA A 109 4.31 2.05 -16.56
CA ALA A 109 4.41 3.44 -16.12
C ALA A 109 4.61 3.47 -14.59
N ASP A 110 5.24 4.54 -14.13
CA ASP A 110 5.40 4.80 -12.71
C ASP A 110 4.41 5.91 -12.29
N PHE A 111 3.64 5.65 -11.24
CA PHE A 111 2.61 6.53 -10.71
C PHE A 111 3.15 7.34 -9.54
N GLU A 112 2.79 8.62 -9.47
CA GLU A 112 3.10 9.51 -8.37
C GLU A 112 1.81 10.23 -7.93
N PHE A 113 1.36 9.91 -6.72
CA PHE A 113 0.35 10.66 -5.99
C PHE A 113 0.53 10.35 -4.51
N ALA A 114 1.63 10.86 -3.95
CA ALA A 114 2.04 10.58 -2.58
C ALA A 114 1.82 9.09 -2.20
N CYS A 115 1.31 8.82 -1.00
CA CYS A 115 1.03 7.47 -0.52
C CYS A 115 -0.21 6.79 -1.18
N LYS A 116 -0.91 7.47 -2.10
CA LYS A 116 -2.03 6.94 -2.90
C LYS A 116 -1.55 6.31 -4.21
N ALA A 117 -0.29 6.52 -4.61
CA ALA A 117 0.20 6.12 -5.92
C ALA A 117 -0.02 4.62 -6.25
N GLY A 118 0.12 3.74 -5.27
CA GLY A 118 -0.14 2.30 -5.45
C GLY A 118 -1.61 1.97 -5.74
N THR A 119 -2.55 2.69 -5.12
CA THR A 119 -3.98 2.49 -5.39
C THR A 119 -4.46 3.19 -6.65
N GLU A 120 -3.77 4.25 -7.10
CA GLU A 120 -3.98 4.82 -8.45
C GLU A 120 -3.60 3.81 -9.54
N ALA A 121 -2.46 3.13 -9.37
CA ALA A 121 -2.07 2.04 -10.26
C ALA A 121 -3.12 0.91 -10.24
N LEU A 122 -3.71 0.61 -9.08
CA LEU A 122 -4.78 -0.39 -8.95
C LEU A 122 -6.07 0.04 -9.64
N GLN A 123 -6.51 1.30 -9.49
CA GLN A 123 -7.65 1.85 -10.21
C GLN A 123 -7.47 1.73 -11.71
N THR A 124 -6.26 2.04 -12.19
CA THR A 124 -5.92 1.92 -13.60
C THR A 124 -5.98 0.46 -14.05
N ALA A 125 -5.48 -0.49 -13.24
CA ALA A 125 -5.58 -1.94 -13.51
C ALA A 125 -7.03 -2.44 -13.59
N ILE A 126 -7.89 -1.99 -12.67
CA ILE A 126 -9.33 -2.30 -12.67
C ILE A 126 -9.98 -1.80 -13.96
N GLY A 127 -9.72 -0.55 -14.36
CA GLY A 127 -10.27 0.03 -15.58
C GLY A 127 -9.77 -0.67 -16.85
N PHE A 128 -8.48 -1.00 -16.92
CA PHE A 128 -7.84 -1.61 -18.08
C PHE A 128 -8.32 -3.05 -18.33
N VAL A 129 -8.43 -3.86 -17.27
CA VAL A 129 -9.00 -5.19 -17.37
C VAL A 129 -10.52 -5.11 -17.57
N GLY A 130 -11.16 -4.19 -16.86
CA GLY A 130 -12.61 -4.01 -16.89
C GLY A 130 -13.19 -3.47 -18.19
N SER A 131 -12.36 -2.84 -19.02
CA SER A 131 -12.67 -2.40 -20.38
C SER A 131 -12.40 -3.48 -21.44
N GLU A 132 -11.87 -4.64 -21.04
CA GLU A 132 -11.46 -5.74 -21.92
C GLU A 132 -10.25 -5.41 -22.82
N MET A 133 -9.46 -4.37 -22.50
CA MET A 133 -8.20 -4.10 -23.22
C MET A 133 -7.15 -5.18 -23.01
N ALA A 134 -7.20 -5.89 -21.88
CA ALA A 134 -6.41 -7.08 -21.60
C ALA A 134 -7.05 -7.91 -20.49
N ASP A 135 -6.59 -9.15 -20.33
CA ASP A 135 -7.05 -9.99 -19.23
C ASP A 135 -6.32 -9.75 -17.92
N TYR A 136 -5.03 -9.38 -17.93
CA TYR A 136 -4.29 -9.17 -16.68
C TYR A 136 -3.50 -7.88 -16.67
N ALA A 137 -3.55 -7.19 -15.53
CA ALA A 137 -2.72 -6.03 -15.20
C ALA A 137 -2.22 -6.15 -13.76
N MET A 138 -0.99 -5.73 -13.52
CA MET A 138 -0.38 -5.71 -12.19
C MET A 138 -0.24 -4.27 -11.71
N ALA A 139 -0.74 -4.02 -10.50
CA ALA A 139 -0.52 -2.80 -9.76
C ALA A 139 0.42 -3.06 -8.59
N ILE A 140 1.44 -2.23 -8.43
CA ILE A 140 2.45 -2.36 -7.38
C ILE A 140 2.52 -1.03 -6.63
N GLY A 141 2.48 -1.09 -5.30
CA GLY A 141 2.77 0.05 -4.42
C GLY A 141 3.93 -0.31 -3.51
N ALA A 142 5.03 0.44 -3.59
CA ALA A 142 6.21 0.17 -2.77
C ALA A 142 7.00 1.44 -2.51
N ASP A 143 7.55 1.55 -1.31
CA ASP A 143 8.40 2.66 -0.94
C ASP A 143 9.50 2.26 0.04
N THR A 144 10.59 3.02 -0.01
CA THR A 144 11.51 3.19 1.11
C THR A 144 11.38 4.62 1.62
N ALA A 145 10.41 4.85 2.51
CA ALA A 145 10.03 6.19 2.95
C ALA A 145 11.20 6.95 3.59
N GLN A 146 11.23 8.27 3.37
CA GLN A 146 12.31 9.15 3.84
C GLN A 146 11.82 10.06 4.97
N GLY A 147 12.29 9.79 6.20
CA GLY A 147 12.12 10.71 7.33
C GLY A 147 13.38 11.54 7.54
N ARG A 148 13.25 12.86 7.74
CA ARG A 148 14.39 13.74 8.06
C ARG A 148 14.95 13.40 9.45
N PRO A 149 16.27 13.30 9.64
CA PRO A 149 16.86 13.12 10.97
C PRO A 149 16.35 14.17 11.97
N GLY A 150 15.89 13.72 13.14
CA GLY A 150 15.34 14.58 14.20
C GLY A 150 13.90 15.04 14.00
N ASP A 151 13.27 14.70 12.87
CA ASP A 151 11.86 14.97 12.62
C ASP A 151 10.96 13.82 13.10
N HIS A 152 9.69 14.10 13.42
CA HIS A 152 8.73 13.07 13.85
C HIS A 152 8.50 11.98 12.81
N LEU A 153 8.59 12.30 11.50
CA LEU A 153 8.52 11.33 10.42
C LEU A 153 9.68 10.34 10.44
N GLU A 154 10.80 10.65 11.11
CA GLU A 154 11.87 9.68 11.28
C GLU A 154 11.39 8.44 12.01
N PHE A 155 10.47 8.56 12.96
CA PHE A 155 9.92 7.40 13.66
C PHE A 155 9.07 6.53 12.76
N THR A 156 8.30 7.12 11.83
CA THR A 156 7.29 6.37 11.07
C THR A 156 7.73 5.97 9.67
N ALA A 157 8.70 6.63 9.05
CA ALA A 157 9.12 6.35 7.67
C ALA A 157 9.77 4.95 7.52
N GLY A 158 8.95 3.96 7.13
CA GLY A 158 9.32 2.56 6.97
C GLY A 158 9.57 2.17 5.51
N ALA A 159 9.76 0.87 5.27
CA ALA A 159 9.95 0.32 3.93
C ALA A 159 9.15 -0.97 3.74
N GLY A 160 8.58 -1.13 2.55
CA GLY A 160 7.78 -2.29 2.19
C GLY A 160 6.88 -2.00 1.01
N GLY A 161 6.23 -3.04 0.50
CA GLY A 161 5.38 -2.91 -0.67
C GLY A 161 4.55 -4.14 -0.92
N ALA A 162 3.56 -3.98 -1.79
CA ALA A 162 2.69 -5.05 -2.23
C ALA A 162 2.29 -4.89 -3.70
N ALA A 163 1.94 -6.02 -4.32
CA ALA A 163 1.54 -6.13 -5.72
C ALA A 163 0.23 -6.91 -5.81
N PHE A 164 -0.66 -6.47 -6.69
CA PHE A 164 -1.95 -7.08 -6.96
C PHE A 164 -2.08 -7.29 -8.47
N ILE A 165 -2.36 -8.53 -8.87
CA ILE A 165 -2.70 -8.87 -10.25
C ILE A 165 -4.22 -8.85 -10.36
N VAL A 166 -4.73 -7.92 -11.15
CA VAL A 166 -6.15 -7.81 -11.49
C VAL A 166 -6.42 -8.64 -12.73
N GLY A 167 -7.53 -9.38 -12.73
CA GLY A 167 -8.04 -10.12 -13.87
C GLY A 167 -9.57 -10.14 -13.90
N PRO A 168 -10.20 -10.82 -14.88
CA PRO A 168 -11.65 -10.94 -14.93
C PRO A 168 -12.12 -11.73 -13.71
N LYS A 169 -13.20 -11.28 -13.07
CA LYS A 169 -13.80 -12.01 -11.95
C LYS A 169 -14.18 -13.42 -12.42
N SER A 170 -13.67 -14.41 -11.72
CA SER A 170 -13.86 -15.83 -12.01
C SER A 170 -13.68 -16.66 -10.74
N SER A 171 -13.91 -17.98 -10.82
CA SER A 171 -13.59 -18.90 -9.72
C SER A 171 -12.12 -18.85 -9.30
N GLU A 172 -11.22 -18.38 -10.16
CA GLU A 172 -9.78 -18.26 -9.90
C GLU A 172 -9.38 -16.99 -9.18
N THR A 173 -10.28 -16.02 -9.02
CA THR A 173 -9.98 -14.76 -8.32
C THR A 173 -10.13 -14.94 -6.81
N VAL A 174 -9.12 -14.57 -6.02
CA VAL A 174 -9.16 -14.68 -4.55
C VAL A 174 -10.12 -13.67 -3.92
N ALA A 175 -10.42 -12.59 -4.63
CA ALA A 175 -11.42 -11.59 -4.24
C ALA A 175 -11.87 -10.79 -5.47
N TYR A 176 -13.01 -10.12 -5.41
CA TYR A 176 -13.49 -9.24 -6.49
C TYR A 176 -13.87 -7.84 -5.99
N PHE A 177 -13.87 -6.87 -6.90
CA PHE A 177 -14.21 -5.48 -6.60
C PHE A 177 -15.69 -5.22 -6.89
N GLU A 178 -16.46 -4.75 -5.89
CA GLU A 178 -17.86 -4.35 -6.10
C GLU A 178 -17.99 -2.93 -6.66
N GLY A 179 -16.94 -2.12 -6.47
CA GLY A 179 -16.85 -0.74 -6.92
C GLY A 179 -15.77 0.01 -6.16
N SER A 180 -15.48 1.20 -6.65
CA SER A 180 -14.53 2.11 -6.02
C SER A 180 -14.94 3.57 -6.19
N TYR A 181 -14.33 4.45 -5.40
CA TYR A 181 -14.56 5.89 -5.45
C TYR A 181 -13.29 6.64 -5.05
N SER A 182 -13.02 7.74 -5.74
CA SER A 182 -11.86 8.60 -5.45
C SER A 182 -12.34 9.98 -5.01
N TYR A 183 -11.84 10.46 -3.88
CA TYR A 183 -12.09 11.82 -3.37
C TYR A 183 -10.78 12.60 -3.41
N VAL A 184 -10.71 13.67 -4.22
CA VAL A 184 -9.46 14.40 -4.51
C VAL A 184 -9.70 15.91 -4.40
N THR A 185 -8.77 16.62 -3.76
CA THR A 185 -8.72 18.08 -3.72
C THR A 185 -7.27 18.58 -3.81
N ASP A 186 -7.05 19.88 -4.01
CA ASP A 186 -5.74 20.49 -3.83
C ASP A 186 -5.58 20.92 -2.36
N THR A 187 -4.79 20.15 -1.60
CA THR A 187 -4.54 20.37 -0.18
C THR A 187 -3.03 20.28 0.09
N PRO A 188 -2.34 21.39 0.43
CA PRO A 188 -0.89 21.43 0.58
C PRO A 188 -0.45 20.94 1.98
N ASP A 189 -0.72 19.68 2.31
CA ASP A 189 -0.44 19.11 3.63
C ASP A 189 0.97 18.50 3.76
N PHE A 190 1.46 17.83 2.72
CA PHE A 190 2.80 17.25 2.66
C PHE A 190 3.30 17.23 1.21
N TRP A 191 4.57 17.56 1.01
CA TRP A 191 5.19 17.61 -0.31
C TRP A 191 6.71 17.47 -0.24
N ARG A 192 7.33 17.08 -1.35
CA ARG A 192 8.79 17.14 -1.54
C ARG A 192 9.09 17.86 -2.85
N ARG A 193 9.87 18.94 -2.79
CA ARG A 193 10.31 19.66 -3.98
C ARG A 193 11.37 18.84 -4.72
N GLN A 194 11.49 19.07 -6.03
CA GLN A 194 12.59 18.51 -6.82
C GLN A 194 13.94 18.86 -6.17
N HIS A 195 14.85 17.89 -6.12
CA HIS A 195 16.19 17.95 -5.50
C HIS A 195 16.24 17.99 -3.96
N GLU A 196 15.11 18.19 -3.27
CA GLU A 196 15.08 18.03 -1.81
C GLU A 196 15.15 16.55 -1.45
N HIS A 197 16.02 16.20 -0.51
CA HIS A 197 16.14 14.82 -0.04
C HIS A 197 14.97 14.43 0.89
N TYR A 198 14.46 15.37 1.68
CA TYR A 198 13.39 15.12 2.65
C TYR A 198 12.15 15.97 2.34
N PRO A 199 10.95 15.45 2.65
CA PRO A 199 9.70 16.19 2.47
C PRO A 199 9.53 17.31 3.52
N ARG A 200 8.55 18.16 3.28
CA ARG A 200 7.99 19.14 4.23
C ARG A 200 6.52 18.83 4.47
N HIS A 201 5.99 19.29 5.61
CA HIS A 201 4.59 19.11 5.97
C HIS A 201 4.01 20.27 6.78
N GLY A 202 2.70 20.44 6.70
CA GLY A 202 1.90 21.39 7.48
C GLY A 202 1.63 20.97 8.94
N ASN A 203 2.36 19.98 9.46
CA ASN A 203 2.23 19.48 10.84
C ASN A 203 0.80 19.04 11.16
N ARG A 204 0.10 19.72 12.07
CA ARG A 204 -1.29 19.40 12.44
C ARG A 204 -2.26 19.45 11.26
N PHE A 205 -1.93 20.21 10.22
CA PHE A 205 -2.72 20.30 8.98
C PHE A 205 -2.77 18.96 8.21
N THR A 206 -1.84 18.03 8.44
CA THR A 206 -1.92 16.69 7.82
C THR A 206 -3.03 15.81 8.40
N GLY A 207 -3.58 16.18 9.56
CA GLY A 207 -4.64 15.43 10.23
C GLY A 207 -6.03 15.74 9.69
N GLU A 208 -6.74 16.64 10.36
CA GLU A 208 -8.17 16.89 10.13
C GLU A 208 -8.51 17.39 8.72
N PRO A 209 -7.88 18.46 8.20
CA PRO A 209 -8.27 19.01 6.91
C PRO A 209 -7.77 18.18 5.72
N ALA A 210 -6.79 17.29 5.92
CA ALA A 210 -6.23 16.43 4.89
C ALA A 210 -6.66 14.97 5.10
N TYR A 211 -5.88 14.18 5.87
CA TYR A 211 -6.09 12.74 6.03
C TYR A 211 -7.52 12.36 6.44
N PHE A 212 -8.06 12.95 7.51
CA PHE A 212 -9.37 12.55 8.03
C PHE A 212 -10.49 12.97 7.08
N HIS A 213 -10.44 14.21 6.57
CA HIS A 213 -11.41 14.71 5.59
C HIS A 213 -11.51 13.80 4.36
N HIS A 214 -10.38 13.44 3.75
CA HIS A 214 -10.39 12.67 2.50
C HIS A 214 -10.82 11.22 2.72
N ILE A 215 -10.29 10.54 3.74
CA ILE A 215 -10.65 9.14 4.01
C ILE A 215 -12.12 9.00 4.41
N ILE A 216 -12.62 9.86 5.30
CA ILE A 216 -14.01 9.75 5.79
C ILE A 216 -14.99 9.99 4.65
N ASN A 217 -14.75 11.01 3.80
CA ASN A 217 -15.62 11.27 2.66
C ASN A 217 -15.54 10.14 1.62
N ALA A 218 -14.35 9.64 1.30
CA ALA A 218 -14.20 8.52 0.37
C ALA A 218 -14.92 7.26 0.85
N ALA A 219 -14.74 6.90 2.13
CA ALA A 219 -15.40 5.74 2.75
C ALA A 219 -16.93 5.88 2.76
N LYS A 220 -17.44 7.02 3.24
CA LYS A 220 -18.89 7.26 3.33
C LYS A 220 -19.56 7.25 1.96
N THR A 221 -18.99 7.94 0.98
CA THR A 221 -19.55 7.99 -0.38
C THR A 221 -19.52 6.61 -1.05
N LEU A 222 -18.44 5.84 -0.89
CA LEU A 222 -18.40 4.46 -1.41
C LEU A 222 -19.53 3.61 -0.81
N MET A 223 -19.67 3.61 0.52
CA MET A 223 -20.69 2.83 1.21
C MET A 223 -22.10 3.26 0.80
N GLU A 224 -22.38 4.56 0.80
CA GLU A 224 -23.67 5.13 0.41
C GLU A 224 -24.07 4.71 -1.02
N GLU A 225 -23.16 4.87 -1.98
CA GLU A 225 -23.47 4.56 -3.39
C GLU A 225 -23.55 3.04 -3.67
N LEU A 226 -22.98 2.21 -2.79
CA LEU A 226 -23.15 0.75 -2.82
C LEU A 226 -24.38 0.26 -2.03
N GLY A 227 -25.05 1.14 -1.28
CA GLY A 227 -26.14 0.76 -0.39
C GLY A 227 -25.68 -0.07 0.82
N LEU A 228 -24.44 0.15 1.27
CA LEU A 228 -23.81 -0.57 2.37
C LEU A 228 -23.64 0.33 3.60
N THR A 229 -23.37 -0.31 4.72
CA THR A 229 -23.06 0.29 6.01
C THR A 229 -21.76 -0.30 6.56
N VAL A 230 -21.23 0.28 7.63
CA VAL A 230 -20.04 -0.25 8.31
C VAL A 230 -20.22 -1.67 8.88
N ASN A 231 -21.46 -2.12 9.04
CA ASN A 231 -21.75 -3.47 9.53
C ASN A 231 -21.58 -4.54 8.45
N ASP A 232 -21.62 -4.15 7.19
CA ASP A 232 -21.50 -5.07 6.04
C ASP A 232 -20.05 -5.46 5.72
N PHE A 233 -19.07 -4.84 6.40
CA PHE A 233 -17.64 -5.10 6.22
C PHE A 233 -17.08 -5.89 7.40
N ASP A 234 -16.36 -6.98 7.12
CA ASP A 234 -15.67 -7.81 8.12
C ASP A 234 -14.31 -7.21 8.51
N TYR A 235 -13.66 -6.53 7.55
CA TYR A 235 -12.39 -5.84 7.77
C TYR A 235 -12.39 -4.43 7.19
N ALA A 236 -11.54 -3.57 7.76
CA ALA A 236 -11.29 -2.24 7.22
C ALA A 236 -9.79 -1.91 7.25
N VAL A 237 -9.24 -1.50 6.11
CA VAL A 237 -7.84 -1.10 5.95
C VAL A 237 -7.82 0.37 5.53
N PHE A 238 -7.36 1.22 6.44
CA PHE A 238 -7.13 2.64 6.18
C PHE A 238 -5.64 2.91 5.95
N HIS A 239 -5.30 3.98 5.24
CA HIS A 239 -3.92 4.45 5.21
C HIS A 239 -3.39 4.68 6.63
N GLN A 240 -2.15 4.32 6.88
CA GLN A 240 -1.65 4.12 8.24
C GLN A 240 -0.32 4.84 8.45
N PRO A 241 -0.31 6.19 8.49
CA PRO A 241 0.91 6.96 8.71
C PRO A 241 1.49 6.76 10.11
N ASN A 242 0.66 6.30 11.04
CA ASN A 242 0.96 5.85 12.40
C ASN A 242 -0.21 4.94 12.87
N VAL A 243 -0.16 4.42 14.09
CA VAL A 243 -1.20 3.54 14.65
C VAL A 243 -2.49 4.32 14.98
N LYS A 244 -2.38 5.57 15.43
CA LYS A 244 -3.49 6.37 15.96
C LYS A 244 -4.50 6.79 14.90
N PHE A 245 -4.01 7.21 13.72
CA PHE A 245 -4.83 7.77 12.65
C PHE A 245 -5.90 6.79 12.11
N PRO A 246 -5.56 5.57 11.67
CA PRO A 246 -6.55 4.60 11.19
C PRO A 246 -7.55 4.19 12.28
N LEU A 247 -7.11 4.05 13.54
CA LEU A 247 -8.02 3.77 14.66
C LEU A 247 -8.98 4.94 14.95
N THR A 248 -8.52 6.18 14.75
CA THR A 248 -9.35 7.38 14.89
C THR A 248 -10.42 7.43 13.78
N VAL A 249 -10.06 7.08 12.54
CA VAL A 249 -11.04 6.93 11.44
C VAL A 249 -12.08 5.87 11.81
N GLY A 250 -11.64 4.71 12.29
CA GLY A 250 -12.53 3.64 12.77
C GLY A 250 -13.54 4.16 13.80
N LYS A 251 -13.06 4.89 14.81
CA LYS A 251 -13.93 5.51 15.83
C LYS A 251 -14.94 6.48 15.24
N ILE A 252 -14.54 7.33 14.28
CA ILE A 252 -15.42 8.32 13.66
C ILE A 252 -16.49 7.65 12.77
N LEU A 253 -16.12 6.58 12.06
CA LEU A 253 -17.04 5.82 11.20
C LEU A 253 -17.90 4.81 11.97
N GLY A 254 -17.56 4.49 13.22
CA GLY A 254 -18.24 3.45 14.01
C GLY A 254 -17.76 2.03 13.69
N ILE A 255 -16.56 1.87 13.16
CA ILE A 255 -15.96 0.57 12.86
C ILE A 255 -15.18 0.06 14.08
N PRO A 256 -15.48 -1.13 14.61
CA PRO A 256 -14.74 -1.73 15.72
C PRO A 256 -13.25 -1.88 15.41
N LYS A 257 -12.39 -1.63 16.39
CA LYS A 257 -10.92 -1.70 16.21
C LYS A 257 -10.48 -3.09 15.74
N GLU A 258 -11.19 -4.13 16.16
CA GLU A 258 -10.92 -5.54 15.84
C GLU A 258 -10.99 -5.81 14.33
N LYS A 259 -11.83 -5.06 13.59
CA LYS A 259 -11.91 -5.14 12.12
C LYS A 259 -10.75 -4.42 11.43
N ILE A 260 -10.03 -3.54 12.13
CA ILE A 260 -8.94 -2.71 11.61
C ILE A 260 -7.57 -3.30 11.93
N LEU A 261 -7.42 -3.87 13.13
CA LEU A 261 -6.15 -4.41 13.65
C LEU A 261 -5.45 -5.40 12.69
N PRO A 262 -6.16 -6.31 11.98
CA PRO A 262 -5.50 -7.25 11.06
C PRO A 262 -4.71 -6.59 9.92
N GLY A 263 -5.15 -5.43 9.44
CA GLY A 263 -4.46 -4.67 8.40
C GLY A 263 -3.52 -3.57 8.94
N LEU A 264 -3.50 -3.37 10.27
CA LEU A 264 -2.75 -2.28 10.92
C LEU A 264 -1.33 -2.74 11.29
N LEU A 265 -0.37 -2.40 10.43
CA LEU A 265 1.03 -2.81 10.51
C LEU A 265 1.99 -1.66 10.80
N SER A 266 1.53 -0.41 10.73
CA SER A 266 2.39 0.78 10.91
C SER A 266 3.12 0.81 12.25
N GLY A 267 2.58 0.14 13.28
CA GLY A 267 3.25 -0.03 14.57
C GLY A 267 4.52 -0.89 14.55
N THR A 268 4.64 -1.81 13.59
CA THR A 268 5.71 -2.83 13.51
C THR A 268 6.54 -2.79 12.23
N ILE A 269 6.05 -2.13 11.16
CA ILE A 269 6.81 -1.93 9.92
C ILE A 269 6.95 -0.46 9.53
N GLY A 270 6.28 0.46 10.24
CA GLY A 270 6.21 1.87 9.88
C GLY A 270 5.26 2.14 8.71
N ASN A 271 5.17 3.40 8.32
CA ASN A 271 4.46 3.85 7.13
C ASN A 271 5.29 3.53 5.87
N THR A 272 4.81 2.57 5.08
CA THR A 272 5.40 2.17 3.79
C THR A 272 4.80 2.93 2.60
N TYR A 273 4.24 4.11 2.86
CA TYR A 273 3.73 5.08 1.89
C TYR A 273 2.79 4.44 0.87
N SER A 274 3.17 4.38 -0.42
CA SER A 274 2.35 3.83 -1.51
C SER A 274 2.02 2.35 -1.31
N GLY A 275 2.82 1.63 -0.53
CA GLY A 275 2.56 0.25 -0.15
C GLY A 275 1.68 0.08 1.10
N ALA A 276 1.41 1.14 1.88
CA ALA A 276 0.89 1.01 3.24
C ALA A 276 -0.47 0.31 3.33
N THR A 277 -1.44 0.70 2.50
CA THR A 277 -2.74 0.02 2.48
C THR A 277 -2.70 -1.29 1.72
N MET A 278 -1.89 -1.38 0.67
CA MET A 278 -1.72 -2.60 -0.12
C MET A 278 -1.12 -3.76 0.70
N VAL A 279 -0.13 -3.47 1.55
CA VAL A 279 0.43 -4.44 2.52
C VAL A 279 -0.59 -4.77 3.60
N GLY A 280 -1.35 -3.78 4.10
CA GLY A 280 -2.44 -4.01 5.05
C GLY A 280 -3.53 -4.95 4.51
N VAL A 281 -3.97 -4.74 3.26
CA VAL A 281 -4.94 -5.64 2.61
C VAL A 281 -4.34 -7.02 2.35
N SER A 282 -3.06 -7.11 1.99
CA SER A 282 -2.39 -8.41 1.88
C SER A 282 -2.43 -9.18 3.21
N ALA A 283 -2.20 -8.50 4.34
CA ALA A 283 -2.27 -9.12 5.66
C ALA A 283 -3.70 -9.55 6.05
N VAL A 284 -4.72 -8.80 5.62
CA VAL A 284 -6.11 -9.21 5.77
C VAL A 284 -6.41 -10.45 4.92
N LEU A 285 -6.00 -10.47 3.65
CA LEU A 285 -6.21 -11.63 2.76
C LEU A 285 -5.50 -12.91 3.27
N ASP A 286 -4.40 -12.75 4.01
CA ASP A 286 -3.69 -13.86 4.68
C ASP A 286 -4.50 -14.53 5.81
N ILE A 287 -5.64 -13.96 6.23
CA ILE A 287 -6.51 -14.53 7.27
C ILE A 287 -8.01 -14.54 6.93
N ALA A 288 -8.45 -13.73 5.95
CA ALA A 288 -9.86 -13.57 5.60
C ALA A 288 -10.41 -14.83 4.94
N LYS A 289 -11.69 -15.11 5.17
CA LYS A 289 -12.42 -16.26 4.67
C LYS A 289 -13.26 -15.89 3.45
N PRO A 290 -13.64 -16.86 2.61
CA PRO A 290 -14.59 -16.61 1.53
C PRO A 290 -15.88 -15.96 2.03
N GLY A 291 -16.35 -14.95 1.31
CA GLY A 291 -17.49 -14.12 1.69
C GLY A 291 -17.15 -12.90 2.53
N ASP A 292 -15.99 -12.86 3.19
CA ASP A 292 -15.57 -11.69 3.98
C ASP A 292 -15.46 -10.45 3.07
N ARG A 293 -15.99 -9.32 3.54
CA ARG A 293 -15.94 -8.03 2.84
C ARG A 293 -14.92 -7.10 3.49
N ILE A 294 -14.08 -6.47 2.67
CA ILE A 294 -12.99 -5.58 3.09
C ILE A 294 -13.27 -4.17 2.58
N LEU A 295 -13.35 -3.21 3.51
CA LEU A 295 -13.32 -1.78 3.20
C LEU A 295 -11.86 -1.34 3.09
N TRP A 296 -11.40 -0.98 1.90
CA TRP A 296 -10.03 -0.52 1.68
C TRP A 296 -10.04 0.96 1.31
N VAL A 297 -9.45 1.83 2.14
CA VAL A 297 -9.36 3.26 1.85
C VAL A 297 -7.93 3.79 2.00
N SER A 298 -7.34 4.22 0.89
CA SER A 298 -6.01 4.84 0.85
C SER A 298 -6.07 6.35 1.10
N PHE A 299 -4.90 6.95 1.27
CA PHE A 299 -4.71 8.39 1.31
C PHE A 299 -3.34 8.72 0.76
N GLY A 300 -3.25 9.81 0.02
CA GLY A 300 -2.02 10.44 -0.41
C GLY A 300 -2.16 11.94 -0.23
N SER A 301 -1.16 12.57 0.36
CA SER A 301 -1.08 14.01 0.52
C SER A 301 -1.05 14.75 -0.83
N GLY A 302 -1.50 16.01 -0.83
CA GLY A 302 -1.67 16.83 -2.04
C GLY A 302 -3.10 17.22 -2.44
N ALA A 303 -4.22 16.55 -2.16
CA ALA A 303 -4.46 15.30 -1.43
C ALA A 303 -5.63 14.51 -2.03
N GLY A 304 -5.67 13.20 -1.78
CA GLY A 304 -6.71 12.32 -2.27
C GLY A 304 -6.80 10.97 -1.58
N SER A 305 -7.95 10.33 -1.69
CA SER A 305 -8.22 8.97 -1.18
C SER A 305 -8.91 8.12 -2.23
N ASP A 306 -8.50 6.86 -2.37
CA ASP A 306 -9.26 5.82 -3.08
C ASP A 306 -9.94 4.92 -2.07
N ALA A 307 -11.23 4.68 -2.23
CA ALA A 307 -11.99 3.70 -1.47
C ALA A 307 -12.42 2.55 -2.39
N PHE A 308 -12.26 1.31 -1.93
CA PHE A 308 -12.68 0.07 -2.61
C PHE A 308 -13.52 -0.79 -1.67
N SER A 309 -14.54 -1.45 -2.23
CA SER A 309 -15.23 -2.57 -1.59
C SER A 309 -14.80 -3.87 -2.27
N VAL A 310 -14.19 -4.76 -1.49
CA VAL A 310 -13.60 -6.00 -1.97
C VAL A 310 -14.24 -7.18 -1.24
N VAL A 311 -14.67 -8.21 -1.98
CA VAL A 311 -15.28 -9.42 -1.39
C VAL A 311 -14.40 -10.63 -1.70
N VAL A 312 -14.02 -11.36 -0.65
CA VAL A 312 -13.15 -12.54 -0.74
C VAL A 312 -13.92 -13.73 -1.32
N GLN A 313 -13.25 -14.55 -2.12
CA GLN A 313 -13.80 -15.73 -2.81
C GLN A 313 -13.03 -17.00 -2.43
N ASP A 314 -13.62 -18.15 -2.76
CA ASP A 314 -13.13 -19.48 -2.37
C ASP A 314 -11.66 -19.76 -2.74
N ALA A 315 -11.20 -19.25 -3.88
CA ALA A 315 -9.81 -19.41 -4.32
C ALA A 315 -8.75 -18.88 -3.34
N ILE A 316 -9.13 -18.04 -2.36
CA ILE A 316 -8.20 -17.62 -1.32
C ILE A 316 -7.63 -18.82 -0.55
N GLU A 317 -8.42 -19.86 -0.29
CA GLU A 317 -7.98 -21.01 0.53
C GLU A 317 -6.87 -21.81 -0.14
N GLU A 318 -6.85 -21.84 -1.48
CA GLU A 318 -5.82 -22.54 -2.26
C GLU A 318 -4.61 -21.64 -2.55
N LYS A 319 -4.85 -20.35 -2.79
CA LYS A 319 -3.81 -19.42 -3.28
C LYS A 319 -3.02 -18.74 -2.18
N ARG A 320 -3.59 -18.58 -0.98
CA ARG A 320 -2.99 -17.84 0.15
C ARG A 320 -1.60 -18.34 0.51
N ASP A 321 -1.40 -19.65 0.54
CA ASP A 321 -0.16 -20.30 1.00
C ASP A 321 0.88 -20.55 -0.11
N LEU A 322 0.61 -20.15 -1.35
CA LEU A 322 1.55 -20.31 -2.49
C LEU A 322 2.74 -19.34 -2.44
N ALA A 323 2.70 -18.34 -1.56
CA ALA A 323 3.79 -17.39 -1.32
C ALA A 323 3.82 -17.00 0.17
N PRO A 324 4.92 -16.43 0.67
CA PRO A 324 5.01 -16.02 2.07
C PRO A 324 3.91 -15.02 2.45
N LYS A 325 3.38 -15.16 3.66
CA LYS A 325 2.41 -14.24 4.26
C LYS A 325 3.12 -12.98 4.73
N VAL A 326 2.38 -11.88 4.91
CA VAL A 326 2.90 -10.64 5.50
C VAL A 326 3.51 -10.92 6.88
N LYS A 327 2.88 -11.79 7.68
CA LYS A 327 3.37 -12.19 9.00
C LYS A 327 4.78 -12.80 8.95
N ASP A 328 5.07 -13.63 7.96
CA ASP A 328 6.39 -14.26 7.80
C ASP A 328 7.49 -13.20 7.58
N TYR A 329 7.18 -12.14 6.82
CA TYR A 329 8.08 -11.01 6.60
C TYR A 329 8.27 -10.13 7.84
N VAL A 330 7.24 -9.99 8.67
CA VAL A 330 7.31 -9.25 9.94
C VAL A 330 8.11 -10.02 10.99
N GLU A 331 7.94 -11.34 11.07
CA GLU A 331 8.53 -12.20 12.10
C GLU A 331 10.01 -12.52 11.84
N ARG A 332 10.45 -12.56 10.57
CA ARG A 332 11.87 -12.81 10.22
C ARG A 332 12.82 -11.64 10.54
N LYS A 333 12.37 -10.66 11.33
CA LYS A 333 13.07 -9.39 11.55
C LYS A 333 14.43 -9.53 12.22
N LYS A 334 15.35 -8.61 11.89
CA LYS A 334 16.64 -8.41 12.56
C LYS A 334 16.78 -6.96 13.02
N TYR A 335 17.00 -6.75 14.31
CA TYR A 335 17.20 -5.40 14.83
C TYR A 335 18.56 -4.83 14.43
N ILE A 336 18.56 -3.53 14.15
CA ILE A 336 19.76 -2.71 13.95
C ILE A 336 19.69 -1.47 14.85
N ASP A 337 20.86 -0.92 15.17
CA ASP A 337 20.96 0.34 15.92
C ASP A 337 20.83 1.56 14.98
N TYR A 338 20.86 2.76 15.58
CA TYR A 338 20.77 4.00 14.80
C TYR A 338 21.96 4.19 13.84
N ALA A 339 23.17 3.72 14.20
CA ALA A 339 24.36 3.88 13.36
C ALA A 339 24.24 3.09 12.05
N LEU A 340 23.82 1.82 12.13
CA LEU A 340 23.55 0.97 10.97
C LEU A 340 22.33 1.47 10.18
N TYR A 341 21.29 1.97 10.85
CA TYR A 341 20.15 2.59 10.19
C TYR A 341 20.55 3.84 9.40
N ALA A 342 21.33 4.74 10.01
CA ALA A 342 21.84 5.93 9.35
C ALA A 342 22.75 5.55 8.16
N LYS A 343 23.53 4.46 8.28
CA LYS A 343 24.29 3.87 7.17
C LYS A 343 23.39 3.46 6.02
N ALA A 344 22.42 2.59 6.31
CA ALA A 344 21.52 2.01 5.33
C ALA A 344 20.71 3.08 4.59
N ARG A 345 20.33 4.15 5.30
CA ARG A 345 19.52 5.24 4.75
C ARG A 345 20.34 6.44 4.26
N LYS A 346 21.68 6.33 4.21
CA LYS A 346 22.61 7.39 3.78
C LYS A 346 22.36 8.73 4.50
N LYS A 347 22.15 8.68 5.81
CA LYS A 347 21.80 9.84 6.66
C LYS A 347 22.99 10.51 7.33
N TYR A 348 24.21 10.15 6.95
CA TYR A 348 25.38 10.84 7.46
C TYR A 348 25.40 12.27 6.94
N ILE A 349 25.47 13.22 7.87
CA ILE A 349 25.88 14.58 7.56
C ILE A 349 27.37 14.47 7.24
N LEU A 350 27.74 14.55 5.96
CA LEU A 350 29.11 14.86 5.56
C LEU A 350 29.30 16.37 5.56
#